data_AF-A0A6L8G834-F1
#
_entry.id   AF-A0A6L8G834-F1
#
_cell.length_a   1.000
_cell.length_b   1.000
_cell.length_c   1.000
_cell.angle_alpha   90.00
_cell.angle_beta   90.00
_cell.angle_gamma   90.00
#
_symmetry.space_group_name_H-M   'P 1'
#
loop_
_entity.id
_entity.type
_entity.pdbx_description
1 polymer ?
#
loop_
_entity_poly.entity_id
_entity_poly.type
_entity_poly.pdbx_seq_one_letter_code
_entity_poly.pdbx_strand_id
1 'polypeptide(L)'
;VGLAEQISNGCVPHFGTNFLGADGELIKAIYSAPPPYPLGWPANLMFIQPEAERLLRKRVETLDSVDVRLEHTANAFEQTGDVVAVSFDTPSGTRTVRARYLVGCDGANSPTREWMGATQTDLGFSEHYVVVDAWITRDTPLPSRTTQYCYPDAPTSYVICSGNLRRWELKILPGERVDDYNDLSRIKTRLAPFVEVDALKFWRSAVYHFDARVADAWRKGRAFLAGDAAHTMPPFLGQGLNSGLRDAANLSWRLTYVLRGMADETLLQSYQTERRPHILAVTEITKDLGKIVGETDPARATDRDQRLRAEMAENGPVTVRQALIPPIAKGFLDKVGGELAGTLAPQPRVSRDGESRLLDDLMSGFSMVQLAPGDKLLAVTNDLETGSSTAFTCHDTEGLLTGSMRDRGIKMMIVRPDGVIWSAGGDPVDVIERLYAAFTKPVPESCP
;
A
#
# COMPACT_ATOMS: atom_id res chain seq x y z
N VAL A 1 12.08 8.10 1.37
CA VAL A 1 11.96 9.37 2.15
C VAL A 1 12.82 9.43 3.41
N GLY A 2 13.55 8.36 3.78
CA GLY A 2 14.55 8.40 4.87
C GLY A 2 13.97 8.37 6.29
N LEU A 3 12.78 7.79 6.47
CA LEU A 3 12.09 7.73 7.76
C LEU A 3 11.84 6.32 8.29
N ALA A 4 12.28 5.28 7.57
CA ALA A 4 11.95 3.89 7.90
C ALA A 4 12.31 3.56 9.36
N GLU A 5 13.53 3.88 9.79
CA GLU A 5 14.00 3.65 11.16
C GLU A 5 13.28 4.50 12.22
N GLN A 6 12.86 5.73 11.88
CA GLN A 6 12.14 6.57 12.83
C GLN A 6 10.70 6.10 13.03
N ILE A 7 10.06 5.66 11.94
CA ILE A 7 8.70 5.12 11.96
C ILE A 7 8.69 3.74 12.63
N SER A 8 9.70 2.90 12.39
CA SER A 8 9.79 1.56 12.95
C SER A 8 9.83 1.55 14.49
N ASN A 9 10.39 2.58 15.12
CA ASN A 9 10.40 2.74 16.58
C ASN A 9 8.98 2.74 17.21
N GLY A 10 7.98 3.21 16.48
CA GLY A 10 6.57 3.23 16.90
C GLY A 10 5.77 2.04 16.38
N CYS A 11 6.40 1.11 15.67
CA CYS A 11 5.74 -0.03 15.03
C CYS A 11 5.84 -1.31 15.89
N VAL A 12 4.84 -2.19 15.72
CA VAL A 12 4.92 -3.57 16.19
C VAL A 12 4.59 -4.54 15.05
N PRO A 13 5.24 -5.71 14.96
CA PRO A 13 4.87 -6.72 13.97
C PRO A 13 3.42 -7.18 14.11
N HIS A 14 2.71 -7.27 13.00
CA HIS A 14 1.40 -7.93 12.96
C HIS A 14 1.61 -9.41 12.66
N PHE A 15 1.44 -10.29 13.64
CA PHE A 15 1.74 -11.72 13.47
C PHE A 15 0.70 -12.51 12.69
N GLY A 16 -0.47 -11.93 12.39
CA GLY A 16 -1.53 -12.59 11.62
C GLY A 16 -2.91 -12.42 12.22
N THR A 17 -3.90 -12.89 11.49
CA THR A 17 -5.32 -12.79 11.83
C THR A 17 -5.96 -14.17 11.88
N ASN A 18 -6.62 -14.48 12.99
CA ASN A 18 -7.50 -15.64 13.10
C ASN A 18 -8.94 -15.22 12.79
N PHE A 19 -9.71 -16.10 12.17
CA PHE A 19 -11.15 -15.94 11.94
C PHE A 19 -11.86 -17.05 12.71
N LEU A 20 -12.74 -16.66 13.63
CA LEU A 20 -13.53 -17.57 14.45
C LEU A 20 -14.96 -17.61 13.92
N GLY A 21 -15.47 -18.82 13.69
CA GLY A 21 -16.81 -19.07 13.15
C GLY A 21 -17.92 -18.79 14.16
N ALA A 22 -19.16 -19.06 13.78
CA ALA A 22 -20.35 -18.88 14.63
C ALA A 22 -20.30 -19.72 15.93
N ASP A 23 -19.55 -20.82 15.93
CA ASP A 23 -19.30 -21.70 17.07
C ASP A 23 -18.08 -21.27 17.93
N GLY A 24 -17.39 -20.19 17.55
CA GLY A 24 -16.17 -19.73 18.22
C GLY A 24 -14.89 -20.46 17.79
N GLU A 25 -14.98 -21.46 16.92
CA GLU A 25 -13.84 -22.26 16.48
C GLU A 25 -13.17 -21.68 15.23
N LEU A 26 -11.89 -21.96 15.03
CA LEU A 26 -11.13 -21.45 13.90
C LEU A 26 -11.73 -21.91 12.56
N ILE A 27 -11.97 -20.96 11.66
CA ILE A 27 -12.46 -21.20 10.29
C ILE A 27 -11.50 -20.71 9.21
N LYS A 28 -10.60 -19.78 9.53
CA LYS A 28 -9.56 -19.28 8.63
C LYS A 28 -8.41 -18.68 9.42
N ALA A 29 -7.17 -18.84 8.92
CA ALA A 29 -6.01 -18.13 9.44
C ALA A 29 -5.22 -17.48 8.30
N ILE A 30 -4.92 -16.18 8.45
CA ILE A 30 -4.13 -15.41 7.49
C ILE A 30 -2.94 -14.80 8.22
N TYR A 31 -1.75 -15.37 8.04
CA TYR A 31 -0.55 -14.96 8.79
C TYR A 31 0.44 -14.19 7.92
N SER A 32 1.21 -13.32 8.56
CA SER A 32 2.32 -12.64 7.90
C SER A 32 3.40 -13.64 7.54
N ALA A 33 4.07 -13.43 6.41
CA ALA A 33 5.24 -14.23 6.04
C ALA A 33 6.30 -14.20 7.18
N PRO A 34 6.86 -15.36 7.57
CA PRO A 34 7.95 -15.41 8.53
C PRO A 34 9.27 -14.90 7.90
N PRO A 35 10.31 -14.62 8.71
CA PRO A 35 11.66 -14.43 8.20
C PRO A 35 12.14 -15.64 7.37
N PRO A 36 13.07 -15.46 6.41
CA PRO A 36 13.69 -14.19 6.02
C PRO A 36 12.71 -13.28 5.27
N TYR A 37 12.72 -11.98 5.59
CA TYR A 37 11.78 -11.04 5.01
C TYR A 37 12.23 -10.62 3.61
N PRO A 38 11.48 -10.95 2.53
CA PRO A 38 11.95 -10.70 1.17
C PRO A 38 12.25 -9.24 0.86
N LEU A 39 11.62 -8.31 1.58
CA LEU A 39 11.77 -6.86 1.38
C LEU A 39 12.60 -6.20 2.50
N GLY A 40 13.36 -6.97 3.29
CA GLY A 40 14.22 -6.44 4.36
C GLY A 40 13.49 -6.04 5.65
N TRP A 41 12.15 -6.00 5.65
CA TRP A 41 11.31 -5.58 6.78
C TRP A 41 10.20 -6.60 7.07
N PRO A 42 9.73 -6.72 8.34
CA PRO A 42 8.53 -7.49 8.65
C PRO A 42 7.38 -7.10 7.73
N ALA A 43 6.74 -8.10 7.13
CA ALA A 43 5.85 -7.86 5.99
C ALA A 43 4.54 -7.12 6.36
N ASN A 44 4.22 -7.04 7.66
CA ASN A 44 3.12 -6.22 8.18
C ASN A 44 3.53 -5.62 9.53
N LEU A 45 3.37 -4.29 9.65
CA LEU A 45 3.65 -3.52 10.85
C LEU A 45 2.40 -2.72 11.24
N MET A 46 2.11 -2.69 12.54
CA MET A 46 1.06 -1.88 13.13
C MET A 46 1.67 -0.60 13.69
N PHE A 47 1.07 0.55 13.39
CA PHE A 47 1.52 1.85 13.85
C PHE A 47 0.32 2.78 14.10
N ILE A 48 0.56 3.87 14.81
CA ILE A 48 -0.45 4.92 15.03
C ILE A 48 -0.32 5.95 13.91
N GLN A 49 -1.29 5.99 13.01
CA GLN A 49 -1.23 6.83 11.80
C GLN A 49 -0.94 8.31 12.07
N PRO A 50 -1.58 9.00 13.04
CA PRO A 50 -1.21 10.38 13.37
C PRO A 50 0.26 10.59 13.76
N GLU A 51 0.91 9.59 14.38
CA GLU A 51 2.32 9.67 14.74
C GLU A 51 3.21 9.54 13.51
N ALA A 52 2.90 8.60 12.61
CA ALA A 52 3.61 8.43 11.34
C ALA A 52 3.44 9.66 10.42
N GLU A 53 2.24 10.22 10.32
CA GLU A 53 1.96 11.44 9.54
C GLU A 53 2.68 12.66 10.11
N ARG A 54 2.80 12.77 11.44
CA ARG A 54 3.59 13.84 12.08
C ARG A 54 5.07 13.74 11.71
N LEU A 55 5.64 12.53 11.67
CA LEU A 55 7.03 12.31 11.23
C LEU A 55 7.20 12.65 9.74
N LEU A 56 6.25 12.23 8.90
CA LEU A 56 6.24 12.57 7.47
C LEU A 56 6.17 14.08 7.26
N ARG A 57 5.28 14.78 7.97
CA ARG A 57 5.16 16.24 7.89
C ARG A 57 6.45 16.93 8.31
N LYS A 58 7.03 16.53 9.44
CA LYS A 58 8.32 17.06 9.90
C LYS A 58 9.42 16.85 8.86
N ARG A 59 9.44 15.70 8.17
CA ARG A 59 10.40 15.46 7.09
C ARG A 59 10.16 16.39 5.92
N VAL A 60 8.92 16.58 5.50
CA VAL A 60 8.57 17.49 4.41
C VAL A 60 9.01 18.92 4.72
N GLU A 61 8.85 19.39 5.96
CA GLU A 61 9.32 20.71 6.42
C GLU A 61 10.85 20.89 6.30
N THR A 62 11.63 19.80 6.20
CA THR A 62 13.09 19.86 5.97
C THR A 62 13.49 19.86 4.49
N LEU A 63 12.53 19.78 3.57
CA LEU A 63 12.79 19.71 2.14
C LEU A 63 12.57 21.09 1.52
N ASP A 64 13.64 21.78 1.14
CA ASP A 64 13.59 23.09 0.48
C ASP A 64 12.82 23.07 -0.85
N SER A 65 12.65 21.88 -1.44
CA SER A 65 11.90 21.64 -2.67
C SER A 65 10.39 21.49 -2.47
N VAL A 66 9.87 21.57 -1.23
CA VAL A 66 8.45 21.41 -0.93
C VAL A 66 7.92 22.60 -0.14
N ASP A 67 6.95 23.31 -0.71
CA ASP A 67 6.20 24.38 -0.04
C ASP A 67 4.87 23.82 0.50
N VAL A 68 4.73 23.76 1.83
CA VAL A 68 3.51 23.29 2.51
C VAL A 68 2.70 24.47 3.00
N ARG A 69 1.45 24.55 2.54
CA ARG A 69 0.50 25.60 2.95
C ARG A 69 -0.72 24.99 3.62
N LEU A 70 -0.80 25.14 4.94
CA LEU A 70 -1.97 24.74 5.75
C LEU A 70 -3.04 25.83 5.71
N GLU A 71 -4.29 25.48 6.03
CA GLU A 71 -5.43 26.42 5.96
C GLU A 71 -5.64 26.99 4.54
N HIS A 72 -5.28 26.20 3.52
CA HIS A 72 -5.44 26.53 2.11
C HIS A 72 -6.38 25.51 1.46
N THR A 73 -7.65 25.86 1.29
CA THR A 73 -8.66 24.98 0.70
C THR A 73 -8.73 25.25 -0.79
N ALA A 74 -8.45 24.24 -1.61
CA ALA A 74 -8.55 24.35 -3.06
C ALA A 74 -10.02 24.25 -3.51
N ASN A 75 -10.46 25.23 -4.30
CA ASN A 75 -11.88 25.43 -4.60
C ASN A 75 -12.20 25.35 -6.10
N ALA A 76 -11.24 25.69 -6.95
CA ALA A 76 -11.43 25.64 -8.41
C ALA A 76 -10.14 25.25 -9.13
N PHE A 77 -10.32 24.65 -10.30
CA PHE A 77 -9.25 24.17 -11.17
C PHE A 77 -9.55 24.55 -12.62
N GLU A 78 -8.53 25.04 -13.31
CA GLU A 78 -8.52 25.25 -14.75
C GLU A 78 -7.22 24.68 -15.32
N GLN A 79 -7.28 24.14 -16.54
CA GLN A 79 -6.09 23.77 -17.28
C GLN A 79 -6.16 24.31 -18.71
N THR A 80 -5.06 24.88 -19.20
CA THR A 80 -4.96 25.44 -20.55
C THR A 80 -3.54 25.20 -21.07
N GLY A 81 -3.43 24.48 -22.18
CA GLY A 81 -2.13 24.10 -22.76
C GLY A 81 -1.24 23.41 -21.73
N ASP A 82 -0.12 24.06 -21.41
CA ASP A 82 0.92 23.49 -20.54
C ASP A 82 0.81 23.88 -19.06
N VAL A 83 -0.30 24.51 -18.67
CA VAL A 83 -0.49 25.08 -17.34
C VAL A 83 -1.79 24.58 -16.70
N VAL A 84 -1.68 24.24 -15.43
CA VAL A 84 -2.78 24.09 -14.47
C VAL A 84 -2.82 25.32 -13.57
N ALA A 85 -4.00 25.90 -13.38
CA ALA A 85 -4.26 26.93 -12.39
C ALA A 85 -5.22 26.38 -11.32
N VAL A 86 -4.86 26.51 -10.05
CA VAL A 86 -5.70 26.13 -8.91
C VAL A 86 -5.98 27.36 -8.07
N SER A 87 -7.25 27.67 -7.88
CA SER A 87 -7.69 28.72 -6.96
C SER A 87 -8.04 28.11 -5.61
N PHE A 88 -7.59 28.75 -4.53
CA PHE A 88 -7.76 28.28 -3.18
C PHE A 88 -8.03 29.44 -2.22
N ASP A 89 -8.83 29.19 -1.19
CA ASP A 89 -9.07 30.15 -0.12
C ASP A 89 -7.93 30.13 0.89
N THR A 90 -7.58 31.31 1.39
CA THR A 90 -6.63 31.52 2.48
C THR A 90 -7.28 32.39 3.55
N PRO A 91 -6.69 32.49 4.76
CA PRO A 91 -7.15 33.46 5.76
C PRO A 91 -7.14 34.91 5.26
N SER A 92 -6.36 35.22 4.20
CA SER A 92 -6.26 36.55 3.58
C SER A 92 -7.13 36.74 2.33
N GLY A 93 -7.96 35.75 1.98
CA GLY A 93 -8.79 35.74 0.78
C GLY A 93 -8.30 34.73 -0.28
N THR A 94 -9.05 34.63 -1.37
CA THR A 94 -8.79 33.67 -2.46
C THR A 94 -7.52 34.03 -3.24
N ARG A 95 -6.70 33.03 -3.54
CA ARG A 95 -5.48 33.14 -4.34
C ARG A 95 -5.44 32.05 -5.41
N THR A 96 -4.53 32.18 -6.37
CA THR A 96 -4.32 31.20 -7.44
C THR A 96 -2.85 30.83 -7.55
N VAL A 97 -2.56 29.54 -7.72
CA VAL A 97 -1.23 29.02 -8.06
C VAL A 97 -1.25 28.43 -9.47
N ARG A 98 -0.15 28.57 -10.20
CA ARG A 98 0.07 27.94 -11.51
C ARG A 98 1.14 26.86 -11.40
N ALA A 99 0.88 25.71 -11.99
CA ALA A 99 1.78 24.56 -12.00
C ALA A 99 1.72 23.82 -13.35
N ARG A 100 2.68 22.92 -13.60
CA ARG A 100 2.66 22.06 -14.78
C ARG A 100 1.71 20.86 -14.62
N TYR A 101 1.49 20.41 -13.39
CA TYR A 101 0.62 19.29 -13.06
C TYR A 101 -0.10 19.54 -11.74
N LEU A 102 -1.27 18.92 -11.58
CA LEU A 102 -1.99 18.80 -10.32
C LEU A 102 -2.15 17.31 -9.98
N VAL A 103 -1.89 16.95 -8.72
CA VAL A 103 -2.17 15.60 -8.20
C VAL A 103 -3.13 15.73 -7.03
N GLY A 104 -4.35 15.24 -7.20
CA GLY A 104 -5.37 15.15 -6.16
C GLY A 104 -5.08 13.99 -5.23
N CYS A 105 -4.64 14.33 -4.01
CA CYS A 105 -4.49 13.41 -2.86
C CYS A 105 -5.48 13.80 -1.75
N ASP A 106 -6.67 14.21 -2.15
CA ASP A 106 -7.68 14.95 -1.39
C ASP A 106 -8.82 14.06 -0.84
N GLY A 107 -8.58 12.76 -0.72
CA GLY A 107 -9.44 11.82 0.00
C GLY A 107 -10.66 11.32 -0.78
N ALA A 108 -11.49 10.52 -0.12
CA ALA A 108 -12.65 9.85 -0.74
C ALA A 108 -13.62 10.83 -1.42
N ASN A 109 -13.80 12.03 -0.86
CA ASN A 109 -14.66 13.09 -1.38
C ASN A 109 -13.90 14.11 -2.24
N SER A 110 -12.94 13.62 -3.03
CA SER A 110 -12.01 14.43 -3.84
C SER A 110 -12.70 15.49 -4.71
N PRO A 111 -12.50 16.80 -4.44
CA PRO A 111 -12.85 17.85 -5.38
C PRO A 111 -12.04 17.75 -6.69
N THR A 112 -10.79 17.26 -6.65
CA THR A 112 -10.00 17.07 -7.87
C THR A 112 -10.68 16.08 -8.83
N ARG A 113 -11.23 14.98 -8.30
CA ARG A 113 -11.98 14.00 -9.10
C ARG A 113 -13.24 14.63 -9.72
N GLU A 114 -13.95 15.46 -8.96
CA GLU A 114 -15.11 16.21 -9.44
C GLU A 114 -14.72 17.20 -10.54
N TRP A 115 -13.67 18.00 -10.36
CA TRP A 115 -13.16 18.94 -11.38
C TRP A 115 -12.72 18.23 -12.66
N MET A 116 -12.17 17.01 -12.54
CA MET A 116 -11.87 16.16 -13.69
C MET A 116 -13.14 15.64 -14.37
N GLY A 117 -14.30 15.70 -13.73
CA GLY A 117 -15.52 15.03 -14.20
C GLY A 117 -15.34 13.52 -14.28
N ALA A 118 -14.47 12.96 -13.43
CA ALA A 118 -14.18 11.54 -13.42
C ALA A 118 -15.24 10.80 -12.61
N THR A 119 -15.96 9.88 -13.26
CA THR A 119 -16.92 8.99 -12.61
C THR A 119 -16.19 7.92 -11.79
N GLN A 120 -16.96 7.21 -10.95
CA GLN A 120 -16.47 6.08 -10.18
C GLN A 120 -17.30 4.84 -10.47
N THR A 121 -16.61 3.71 -10.64
CA THR A 121 -17.23 2.38 -10.62
C THR A 121 -17.47 1.99 -9.15
N ASP A 122 -18.72 1.74 -8.78
CA ASP A 122 -19.10 1.09 -7.52
C ASP A 122 -18.95 -0.43 -7.67
N LEU A 123 -18.24 -1.05 -6.73
CA LEU A 123 -17.97 -2.48 -6.71
C LEU A 123 -18.97 -3.25 -5.83
N GLY A 124 -19.99 -2.60 -5.29
CA GLY A 124 -21.10 -3.24 -4.58
C GLY A 124 -20.74 -3.72 -3.18
N PHE A 125 -19.97 -2.90 -2.45
CA PHE A 125 -19.70 -3.13 -1.03
C PHE A 125 -19.86 -1.81 -0.28
N SER A 126 -20.87 -1.77 0.58
CA SER A 126 -21.31 -0.58 1.31
C SER A 126 -21.75 -1.00 2.72
N GLU A 127 -20.94 -0.69 3.73
CA GLU A 127 -21.12 -1.22 5.09
C GLU A 127 -20.78 -0.18 6.15
N HIS A 128 -21.48 -0.23 7.29
CA HIS A 128 -21.24 0.64 8.43
C HIS A 128 -20.60 -0.12 9.60
N TYR A 129 -19.53 0.44 10.14
CA TYR A 129 -18.86 -0.09 11.33
C TYR A 129 -18.58 1.02 12.33
N VAL A 130 -18.47 0.64 13.59
CA VAL A 130 -17.97 1.50 14.67
C VAL A 130 -16.57 1.06 15.01
N VAL A 131 -15.62 1.94 14.80
CA VAL A 131 -14.24 1.75 15.24
C VAL A 131 -14.12 2.28 16.65
N VAL A 132 -13.56 1.47 17.55
CA VAL A 132 -13.31 1.83 18.94
C VAL A 132 -11.85 1.58 19.26
N ASP A 133 -11.13 2.64 19.56
CA ASP A 133 -9.74 2.58 20.00
C ASP A 133 -9.69 2.78 21.52
N ALA A 134 -9.06 1.86 22.25
CA ALA A 134 -8.87 1.98 23.68
C ALA A 134 -7.52 1.41 24.15
N TRP A 135 -6.98 2.01 25.20
CA TRP A 135 -5.75 1.57 25.86
C TRP A 135 -6.05 0.54 26.93
N ILE A 136 -5.30 -0.56 26.96
CA ILE A 136 -5.36 -1.53 28.05
C ILE A 136 -4.67 -0.95 29.29
N THR A 137 -5.40 -0.82 30.40
CA THR A 137 -4.90 -0.22 31.66
C THR A 137 -4.52 -1.24 32.72
N ARG A 138 -5.03 -2.46 32.60
CA ARG A 138 -4.69 -3.62 33.45
C ARG A 138 -4.82 -4.90 32.64
N ASP A 139 -4.22 -5.98 33.14
CA ASP A 139 -4.33 -7.28 32.49
C ASP A 139 -5.80 -7.72 32.37
N THR A 140 -6.13 -8.31 31.22
CA THR A 140 -7.48 -8.77 30.84
C THR A 140 -7.33 -9.86 29.78
N PRO A 141 -8.16 -10.92 29.80
CA PRO A 141 -8.09 -11.98 28.81
C PRO A 141 -8.42 -11.40 27.42
N LEU A 142 -7.45 -11.49 26.51
CA LEU A 142 -7.57 -11.07 25.11
C LEU A 142 -6.84 -12.07 24.21
N PRO A 143 -7.28 -12.24 22.95
CA PRO A 143 -6.56 -13.09 22.01
C PRO A 143 -5.11 -12.61 21.79
N SER A 144 -4.20 -13.56 21.59
CA SER A 144 -2.78 -13.30 21.29
C SER A 144 -2.53 -12.83 19.85
N ARG A 145 -3.55 -12.88 19.00
CA ARG A 145 -3.53 -12.41 17.60
C ARG A 145 -4.73 -11.53 17.32
N THR A 146 -4.60 -10.67 16.32
CA THR A 146 -5.76 -10.02 15.69
C THR A 146 -6.80 -11.09 15.36
N THR A 147 -8.06 -10.86 15.73
CA THR A 147 -9.11 -11.87 15.64
C THR A 147 -10.34 -11.28 14.98
N GLN A 148 -10.87 -11.98 14.00
CA GLN A 148 -12.13 -11.70 13.34
C GLN A 148 -13.17 -12.64 13.95
N TYR A 149 -14.07 -12.09 14.74
CA TYR A 149 -15.21 -12.82 15.28
C TYR A 149 -16.33 -12.79 14.24
N CYS A 150 -16.48 -13.88 13.50
CA CYS A 150 -17.46 -14.01 12.41
C CYS A 150 -18.82 -14.47 12.95
N TYR A 151 -19.25 -13.91 14.07
CA TYR A 151 -20.51 -14.23 14.75
C TYR A 151 -21.67 -13.55 14.04
N PRO A 152 -22.73 -14.26 13.62
CA PRO A 152 -23.79 -13.68 12.79
C PRO A 152 -24.58 -12.56 13.50
N ASP A 153 -24.69 -12.61 14.82
CA ASP A 153 -25.35 -11.60 15.65
C ASP A 153 -24.39 -10.52 16.18
N ALA A 154 -23.08 -10.67 15.98
CA ALA A 154 -22.06 -9.73 16.45
C ALA A 154 -20.75 -9.72 15.66
N PRO A 155 -20.75 -9.49 14.33
CA PRO A 155 -19.51 -9.42 13.58
C PRO A 155 -18.56 -8.36 14.14
N THR A 156 -17.38 -8.78 14.57
CA THR A 156 -16.43 -7.92 15.29
C THR A 156 -15.00 -8.22 14.88
N SER A 157 -14.24 -7.18 14.55
CA SER A 157 -12.77 -7.27 14.46
C SER A 157 -12.16 -6.86 15.79
N TYR A 158 -11.22 -7.63 16.31
CA TYR A 158 -10.27 -7.22 17.35
C TYR A 158 -8.87 -7.12 16.76
N VAL A 159 -8.25 -5.95 16.86
CA VAL A 159 -6.95 -5.64 16.26
C VAL A 159 -5.95 -5.25 17.34
N ILE A 160 -4.80 -5.92 17.30
CA ILE A 160 -3.65 -5.58 18.15
C ILE A 160 -2.90 -4.44 17.46
N CYS A 161 -2.93 -3.24 18.07
CA CYS A 161 -2.20 -2.07 17.58
C CYS A 161 -0.85 -1.91 18.31
N SER A 162 -0.11 -0.86 17.98
CA SER A 162 1.17 -0.55 18.64
C SER A 162 1.02 -0.33 20.15
N GLY A 163 1.97 -0.85 20.91
CA GLY A 163 1.95 -0.83 22.38
C GLY A 163 0.73 -1.56 22.99
N ASN A 164 0.11 -0.93 23.97
CA ASN A 164 -1.09 -1.42 24.64
C ASN A 164 -2.40 -0.88 24.03
N LEU A 165 -2.35 -0.30 22.83
CA LEU A 165 -3.55 0.12 22.10
C LEU A 165 -4.24 -1.10 21.49
N ARG A 166 -5.56 -1.17 21.63
CA ARG A 166 -6.41 -2.15 20.93
C ARG A 166 -7.52 -1.43 20.19
N ARG A 167 -7.88 -2.02 19.07
CA ARG A 167 -8.99 -1.57 18.24
C ARG A 167 -10.04 -2.65 18.14
N TRP A 168 -11.29 -2.24 18.27
CA TRP A 168 -12.44 -3.04 17.88
C TRP A 168 -13.16 -2.38 16.70
N GLU A 169 -13.60 -3.19 15.75
CA GLU A 169 -14.45 -2.74 14.65
C GLU A 169 -15.75 -3.54 14.71
N LEU A 170 -16.83 -2.88 15.11
CA LEU A 170 -18.13 -3.48 15.36
C LEU A 170 -19.02 -3.21 14.16
N LYS A 171 -19.53 -4.25 13.48
CA LYS A 171 -20.50 -4.05 12.40
C LYS A 171 -21.79 -3.47 12.99
N ILE A 172 -22.31 -2.41 12.36
CA ILE A 172 -23.65 -1.92 12.66
C ILE A 172 -24.64 -2.87 11.98
N LEU A 173 -25.49 -3.52 12.79
CA LEU A 173 -26.39 -4.55 12.30
C LEU A 173 -27.60 -3.97 11.54
N PRO A 174 -28.25 -4.77 10.67
CA PRO A 174 -29.55 -4.40 10.12
C PRO A 174 -30.55 -4.03 11.22
N GLY A 175 -31.12 -2.83 11.13
CA GLY A 175 -32.10 -2.31 12.10
C GLY A 175 -31.50 -1.44 13.22
N GLU A 176 -30.18 -1.40 13.37
CA GLU A 176 -29.50 -0.47 14.28
C GLU A 176 -29.32 0.91 13.62
N ARG A 177 -29.25 1.96 14.44
CA ARG A 177 -29.01 3.32 13.95
C ARG A 177 -27.55 3.71 14.16
N VAL A 178 -26.96 4.37 13.16
CA VAL A 178 -25.61 4.97 13.28
C VAL A 178 -25.49 5.88 14.51
N ASP A 179 -26.52 6.69 14.78
CA ASP A 179 -26.54 7.62 15.91
C ASP A 179 -26.44 6.95 17.29
N ASP A 180 -26.84 5.67 17.40
CA ASP A 180 -26.80 4.92 18.65
C ASP A 180 -25.36 4.76 19.16
N TYR A 181 -24.39 4.85 18.26
CA TYR A 181 -22.98 4.67 18.55
C TYR A 181 -22.23 5.99 18.83
N ASN A 182 -22.97 7.09 19.00
CA ASN A 182 -22.45 8.28 19.68
C ASN A 182 -22.46 8.14 21.21
N ASP A 183 -23.18 7.13 21.75
CA ASP A 183 -23.25 6.84 23.17
C ASP A 183 -22.21 5.77 23.57
N LEU A 184 -21.23 6.19 24.38
CA LEU A 184 -20.18 5.31 24.89
C LEU A 184 -20.73 4.15 25.74
N SER A 185 -21.88 4.32 26.41
CA SER A 185 -22.48 3.24 27.21
C SER A 185 -22.95 2.08 26.34
N ARG A 186 -23.54 2.38 25.16
CA ARG A 186 -23.94 1.37 24.17
C ARG A 186 -22.72 0.65 23.58
N ILE A 187 -21.66 1.41 23.26
CA ILE A 187 -20.40 0.82 22.81
C ILE A 187 -19.84 -0.16 23.85
N LYS A 188 -19.81 0.23 25.14
CA LYS A 188 -19.35 -0.64 26.23
C LYS A 188 -20.18 -1.91 26.32
N THR A 189 -21.51 -1.82 26.26
CA THR A 189 -22.40 -2.98 26.27
C THR A 189 -22.09 -3.93 25.11
N ARG A 190 -21.86 -3.40 23.90
CA ARG A 190 -21.54 -4.21 22.73
C ARG A 190 -20.15 -4.87 22.81
N LEU A 191 -19.21 -4.25 23.51
CA LEU A 191 -17.85 -4.78 23.71
C LEU A 191 -17.72 -5.79 24.84
N ALA A 192 -18.62 -5.76 25.83
CA ALA A 192 -18.56 -6.61 27.02
C ALA A 192 -18.38 -8.12 26.75
N PRO A 193 -18.94 -8.71 25.66
CA PRO A 193 -18.69 -10.12 25.32
C PRO A 193 -17.24 -10.43 24.92
N PHE A 194 -16.48 -9.43 24.48
CA PHE A 194 -15.14 -9.61 23.90
C PHE A 194 -14.01 -9.18 24.84
N VAL A 195 -14.31 -8.36 25.86
CA VAL A 195 -13.31 -7.77 26.76
C VAL A 195 -13.95 -7.24 28.04
N GLU A 196 -13.20 -7.27 29.14
CA GLU A 196 -13.56 -6.55 30.36
C GLU A 196 -13.45 -5.04 30.13
N VAL A 197 -14.59 -4.36 29.91
CA VAL A 197 -14.62 -2.94 29.54
C VAL A 197 -13.99 -2.00 30.58
N ASP A 198 -13.96 -2.39 31.86
CA ASP A 198 -13.34 -1.64 32.95
C ASP A 198 -11.80 -1.76 32.95
N ALA A 199 -11.23 -2.65 32.14
CA ALA A 199 -9.80 -2.72 31.87
C ALA A 199 -9.36 -1.75 30.76
N LEU A 200 -10.29 -0.96 30.21
CA LEU A 200 -10.06 -0.09 29.06
C LEU A 200 -10.10 1.39 29.45
N LYS A 201 -9.11 2.15 28.96
CA LYS A 201 -9.21 3.60 28.81
C LYS A 201 -9.56 3.92 27.36
N PHE A 202 -10.83 4.21 27.12
CA PHE A 202 -11.33 4.61 25.80
C PHE A 202 -10.59 5.85 25.30
N TRP A 203 -10.10 5.78 24.07
CA TRP A 203 -9.39 6.88 23.42
C TRP A 203 -10.29 7.61 22.43
N ARG A 204 -10.93 6.86 21.52
CA ARG A 204 -11.89 7.41 20.56
C ARG A 204 -12.83 6.34 20.04
N SER A 205 -13.98 6.78 19.56
CA SER A 205 -14.88 5.99 18.72
C SER A 205 -15.29 6.80 17.51
N ALA A 206 -15.51 6.14 16.37
CA ALA A 206 -16.01 6.76 15.16
C ALA A 206 -16.83 5.76 14.36
N VAL A 207 -17.97 6.21 13.84
CA VAL A 207 -18.70 5.44 12.84
C VAL A 207 -18.08 5.72 11.47
N TYR A 208 -17.79 4.65 10.74
CA TYR A 208 -17.25 4.72 9.40
C TYR A 208 -18.16 4.01 8.41
N HIS A 209 -18.25 4.57 7.21
CA HIS A 209 -18.94 3.98 6.07
C HIS A 209 -17.90 3.55 5.04
N PHE A 210 -17.90 2.28 4.67
CA PHE A 210 -16.97 1.74 3.69
C PHE A 210 -17.67 1.60 2.34
N ASP A 211 -17.26 2.41 1.37
CA ASP A 211 -17.61 2.22 -0.04
C ASP A 211 -16.43 1.64 -0.81
N ALA A 212 -16.66 0.58 -1.59
CA ALA A 212 -15.69 0.08 -2.56
C ALA A 212 -15.88 0.78 -3.91
N ARG A 213 -15.13 1.85 -4.17
CA ARG A 213 -15.26 2.67 -5.39
C ARG A 213 -13.90 2.92 -6.04
N VAL A 214 -13.85 2.88 -7.37
CA VAL A 214 -12.62 3.16 -8.13
C VAL A 214 -12.94 4.14 -9.24
N ALA A 215 -12.18 5.24 -9.33
CA ALA A 215 -12.30 6.23 -10.38
C ALA A 215 -12.04 5.61 -11.77
N ASP A 216 -12.82 6.03 -12.76
CA ASP A 216 -12.71 5.53 -14.14
C ASP A 216 -11.57 6.22 -14.91
N ALA A 217 -11.28 7.47 -14.55
CA ALA A 217 -10.15 8.23 -15.05
C ALA A 217 -9.29 8.74 -13.89
N TRP A 218 -8.03 8.33 -13.88
CA TRP A 218 -7.01 8.73 -12.89
C TRP A 218 -6.13 9.85 -13.41
N ARG A 219 -6.26 10.19 -14.70
CA ARG A 219 -5.61 11.32 -15.37
C ARG A 219 -6.61 12.00 -16.31
N LYS A 220 -6.62 13.33 -16.32
CA LYS A 220 -7.27 14.14 -17.36
C LYS A 220 -6.39 15.33 -17.71
N GLY A 221 -5.73 15.25 -18.87
CA GLY A 221 -4.71 16.22 -19.25
C GLY A 221 -3.56 16.22 -18.25
N ARG A 222 -3.46 17.30 -17.46
CA ARG A 222 -2.39 17.54 -16.48
C ARG A 222 -2.84 17.34 -15.01
N ALA A 223 -4.07 16.93 -14.79
CA ALA A 223 -4.58 16.54 -13.47
C ALA A 223 -4.54 15.02 -13.27
N PHE A 224 -4.14 14.58 -12.08
CA PHE A 224 -4.03 13.18 -11.66
C PHE A 224 -4.75 12.95 -10.33
N LEU A 225 -5.13 11.70 -10.06
CA LEU A 225 -5.65 11.25 -8.77
C LEU A 225 -4.73 10.19 -8.14
N ALA A 226 -4.53 10.23 -6.82
CA ALA A 226 -3.78 9.22 -6.08
C ALA A 226 -4.40 8.96 -4.69
N GLY A 227 -4.27 7.71 -4.19
CA GLY A 227 -4.89 7.30 -2.93
C GLY A 227 -6.42 7.35 -2.97
N ASP A 228 -7.03 7.71 -1.85
CA ASP A 228 -8.50 7.69 -1.68
C ASP A 228 -9.27 8.58 -2.69
N ALA A 229 -8.60 9.56 -3.30
CA ALA A 229 -9.16 10.35 -4.39
C ALA A 229 -9.44 9.51 -5.64
N ALA A 230 -8.59 8.51 -5.90
CA ALA A 230 -8.69 7.57 -7.02
C ALA A 230 -9.44 6.29 -6.65
N HIS A 231 -9.33 5.79 -5.42
CA HIS A 231 -9.95 4.54 -5.01
C HIS A 231 -10.18 4.42 -3.52
N THR A 232 -11.36 3.93 -3.13
CA THR A 232 -11.69 3.54 -1.76
C THR A 232 -11.94 2.03 -1.73
N MET A 233 -11.57 1.38 -0.64
CA MET A 233 -11.70 -0.07 -0.49
C MET A 233 -12.05 -0.46 0.95
N PRO A 234 -12.67 -1.63 1.15
CA PRO A 234 -12.90 -2.17 2.49
C PRO A 234 -11.59 -2.34 3.27
N PRO A 235 -11.59 -2.14 4.60
CA PRO A 235 -10.37 -2.15 5.41
C PRO A 235 -9.83 -3.57 5.70
N PHE A 236 -10.50 -4.62 5.22
CA PHE A 236 -10.19 -6.03 5.47
C PHE A 236 -8.93 -6.52 4.74
N LEU A 237 -7.80 -5.87 5.00
CA LEU A 237 -6.38 -6.22 4.75
C LEU A 237 -5.48 -4.98 4.99
N GLY A 238 -6.04 -3.82 5.37
CA GLY A 238 -5.31 -2.58 5.61
C GLY A 238 -4.68 -1.99 4.34
N GLN A 239 -5.26 -2.19 3.16
CA GLN A 239 -4.62 -1.86 1.89
C GLN A 239 -4.81 -0.42 1.39
N GLY A 240 -5.71 0.38 1.98
CA GLY A 240 -5.99 1.75 1.52
C GLY A 240 -4.75 2.65 1.52
N LEU A 241 -4.21 2.96 2.71
CA LEU A 241 -2.99 3.76 2.85
C LEU A 241 -1.79 3.15 2.10
N ASN A 242 -1.59 1.84 2.20
CA ASN A 242 -0.51 1.14 1.49
C ASN A 242 -0.60 1.32 -0.04
N SER A 243 -1.81 1.25 -0.59
CA SER A 243 -2.07 1.46 -2.00
C SER A 243 -1.86 2.92 -2.42
N GLY A 244 -2.30 3.88 -1.60
CA GLY A 244 -2.07 5.31 -1.86
C GLY A 244 -0.57 5.68 -1.83
N LEU A 245 0.20 5.10 -0.91
CA LEU A 245 1.67 5.26 -0.90
C LEU A 245 2.32 4.68 -2.16
N ARG A 246 1.84 3.52 -2.63
CA ARG A 246 2.31 2.91 -3.89
C ARG A 246 1.92 3.75 -5.11
N ASP A 247 0.77 4.40 -5.09
CA ASP A 247 0.38 5.33 -6.16
C ASP A 247 1.32 6.53 -6.22
N ALA A 248 1.63 7.14 -5.08
CA ALA A 248 2.59 8.24 -4.99
C ALA A 248 3.98 7.82 -5.48
N ALA A 249 4.46 6.66 -5.03
CA ALA A 249 5.74 6.09 -5.49
C ALA A 249 5.74 5.87 -7.02
N ASN A 250 4.67 5.28 -7.56
CA ASN A 250 4.53 4.97 -8.97
C ASN A 250 4.43 6.24 -9.85
N LEU A 251 3.67 7.25 -9.42
CA LEU A 251 3.47 8.47 -10.20
C LEU A 251 4.67 9.41 -10.13
N SER A 252 5.33 9.53 -8.98
CA SER A 252 6.40 10.51 -8.75
C SER A 252 7.58 10.35 -9.70
N TRP A 253 8.12 9.14 -9.89
CA TRP A 253 9.26 8.95 -10.79
C TRP A 253 8.90 9.25 -12.25
N ARG A 254 7.67 8.93 -12.68
CA ARG A 254 7.21 9.24 -14.04
C ARG A 254 7.12 10.74 -14.27
N LEU A 255 6.53 11.46 -13.31
CA LEU A 255 6.48 12.92 -13.34
C LEU A 255 7.88 13.50 -13.41
N THR A 256 8.83 13.00 -12.61
CA THR A 256 10.23 13.43 -12.66
C THR A 256 10.81 13.28 -14.06
N TYR A 257 10.61 12.14 -14.73
CA TYR A 257 11.24 11.86 -16.03
C TYR A 257 10.61 12.70 -17.13
N VAL A 258 9.28 12.88 -17.11
CA VAL A 258 8.59 13.75 -18.08
C VAL A 258 8.96 15.22 -17.85
N LEU A 259 9.00 15.68 -16.60
CA LEU A 259 9.37 17.07 -16.26
C LEU A 259 10.81 17.40 -16.63
N ARG A 260 11.72 16.43 -16.55
CA ARG A 260 13.12 16.54 -17.01
C ARG A 260 13.28 16.33 -18.53
N GLY A 261 12.19 16.02 -19.25
CA GLY A 261 12.22 15.79 -20.69
C GLY A 261 12.98 14.52 -21.10
N MET A 262 13.05 13.53 -20.21
CA MET A 262 13.70 12.22 -20.39
C MET A 262 12.70 11.14 -20.85
N ALA A 263 11.41 11.41 -20.70
CA ALA A 263 10.33 10.55 -21.14
C ALA A 263 9.21 11.38 -21.77
N ASP A 264 8.44 10.75 -22.66
CA ASP A 264 7.23 11.31 -23.24
C ASP A 264 6.04 11.21 -22.28
N GLU A 265 5.01 12.05 -22.47
CA GLU A 265 3.80 12.04 -21.64
C GLU A 265 3.01 10.71 -21.69
N THR A 266 3.26 9.86 -22.69
CA THR A 266 2.75 8.48 -22.73
C THR A 266 3.21 7.65 -21.52
N LEU A 267 4.39 7.93 -20.94
CA LEU A 267 4.83 7.29 -19.70
C LEU A 267 3.83 7.55 -18.56
N LEU A 268 3.26 8.76 -18.48
CA LEU A 268 2.27 9.11 -17.46
C LEU A 268 0.93 8.38 -17.68
N GLN A 269 0.61 7.94 -18.90
CA GLN A 269 -0.60 7.14 -19.17
C GLN A 269 -0.49 5.76 -18.52
N SER A 270 0.72 5.20 -18.42
CA SER A 270 0.93 3.88 -17.81
C SER A 270 0.59 3.82 -16.32
N TYR A 271 0.52 4.96 -15.62
CA TYR A 271 0.12 5.03 -14.21
C TYR A 271 -1.25 4.37 -13.98
N GLN A 272 -2.28 4.77 -14.73
CA GLN A 272 -3.61 4.16 -14.61
C GLN A 272 -3.61 2.72 -15.11
N THR A 273 -2.91 2.44 -16.22
CA THR A 273 -2.82 1.08 -16.80
C THR A 273 -2.24 0.07 -15.82
N GLU A 274 -1.29 0.49 -14.98
CA GLU A 274 -0.70 -0.33 -13.93
C GLU A 274 -1.59 -0.42 -12.69
N ARG A 275 -1.94 0.74 -12.14
CA ARG A 275 -2.48 0.83 -10.79
C ARG A 275 -3.95 0.45 -10.74
N ARG A 276 -4.79 0.88 -11.69
CA ARG A 276 -6.23 0.62 -11.65
C ARG A 276 -6.57 -0.88 -11.65
N PRO A 277 -6.01 -1.74 -12.53
CA PRO A 277 -6.27 -3.18 -12.49
C PRO A 277 -5.77 -3.84 -11.21
N HIS A 278 -4.60 -3.42 -10.70
CA HIS A 278 -4.06 -3.91 -9.44
C HIS A 278 -5.00 -3.54 -8.27
N ILE A 279 -5.49 -2.30 -8.20
CA ILE A 279 -6.44 -1.88 -7.18
C ILE A 279 -7.74 -2.66 -7.28
N LEU A 280 -8.30 -2.86 -8.46
CA LEU A 280 -9.51 -3.67 -8.62
C LEU A 280 -9.33 -5.07 -8.05
N ALA A 281 -8.22 -5.74 -8.38
CA ALA A 281 -7.94 -7.07 -7.85
C ALA A 281 -7.79 -7.10 -6.32
N VAL A 282 -7.06 -6.13 -5.75
CA VAL A 282 -6.93 -6.01 -4.28
C VAL A 282 -8.28 -5.71 -3.63
N THR A 283 -9.09 -4.83 -4.22
CA THR A 283 -10.41 -4.49 -3.68
C THR A 283 -11.34 -5.69 -3.68
N GLU A 284 -11.38 -6.51 -4.73
CA GLU A 284 -12.17 -7.76 -4.73
C GLU A 284 -11.77 -8.70 -3.59
N ILE A 285 -10.47 -8.88 -3.35
CA ILE A 285 -9.98 -9.70 -2.24
C ILE A 285 -10.44 -9.14 -0.89
N THR A 286 -10.35 -7.82 -0.68
CA THR A 286 -10.82 -7.20 0.57
C THR A 286 -12.33 -7.28 0.74
N LYS A 287 -13.11 -7.22 -0.34
CA LYS A 287 -14.57 -7.39 -0.31
C LYS A 287 -14.94 -8.80 0.12
N ASP A 288 -14.27 -9.82 -0.42
CA ASP A 288 -14.55 -11.21 -0.08
C ASP A 288 -14.19 -11.52 1.37
N LEU A 289 -13.09 -10.94 1.89
CA LEU A 289 -12.79 -11.00 3.32
C LEU A 289 -13.85 -10.29 4.16
N GLY A 290 -14.34 -9.13 3.71
CA GLY A 290 -15.43 -8.41 4.39
C GLY A 290 -16.73 -9.20 4.45
N LYS A 291 -17.08 -9.95 3.39
CA LYS A 291 -18.25 -10.85 3.37
C LYS A 291 -18.09 -12.02 4.33
N ILE A 292 -16.88 -12.57 4.50
CA ILE A 292 -16.62 -13.63 5.48
C ILE A 292 -16.93 -13.13 6.89
N VAL A 293 -16.35 -11.97 7.25
CA VAL A 293 -16.50 -11.38 8.58
C VAL A 293 -17.93 -10.95 8.84
N GLY A 294 -18.53 -10.24 7.89
CA GLY A 294 -19.79 -9.53 8.07
C GLY A 294 -21.07 -10.31 7.73
N GLU A 295 -20.99 -11.62 7.49
CA GLU A 295 -22.20 -12.45 7.30
C GLU A 295 -23.03 -12.50 8.59
N THR A 296 -24.30 -12.11 8.48
CA THR A 296 -25.22 -11.94 9.61
C THR A 296 -26.35 -12.96 9.63
N ASP A 297 -26.49 -13.77 8.58
CA ASP A 297 -27.46 -14.85 8.52
C ASP A 297 -26.88 -16.13 9.13
N PRO A 298 -27.51 -16.71 10.17
CA PRO A 298 -26.98 -17.89 10.84
C PRO A 298 -26.81 -19.14 9.96
N ALA A 299 -27.70 -19.34 8.98
CA ALA A 299 -27.60 -20.48 8.07
C ALA A 299 -26.42 -20.30 7.12
N ARG A 300 -26.30 -19.13 6.50
CA ARG A 300 -25.14 -18.82 5.63
C ARG A 300 -23.82 -18.78 6.40
N ALA A 301 -23.83 -18.34 7.65
CA ALA A 301 -22.65 -18.40 8.53
C ALA A 301 -22.21 -19.85 8.78
N THR A 302 -23.15 -20.77 9.00
CA THR A 302 -22.85 -22.20 9.16
C THR A 302 -22.23 -22.80 7.88
N ASP A 303 -22.81 -22.50 6.72
CA ASP A 303 -22.28 -22.95 5.42
C ASP A 303 -20.88 -22.38 5.13
N ARG A 304 -20.68 -21.08 5.44
CA ARG A 304 -19.38 -20.41 5.36
C ARG A 304 -18.34 -21.14 6.21
N ASP A 305 -18.67 -21.46 7.45
CA ASP A 305 -17.73 -22.08 8.40
C ASP A 305 -17.30 -23.47 7.93
N GLN A 306 -18.27 -24.29 7.49
CA GLN A 306 -18.00 -25.62 6.93
C GLN A 306 -17.10 -25.55 5.69
N ARG A 307 -17.41 -24.64 4.76
CA ARG A 307 -16.62 -24.44 3.54
C ARG A 307 -15.20 -24.00 3.85
N LEU A 308 -15.00 -22.98 4.70
CA LEU A 308 -13.67 -22.47 4.99
C LEU A 308 -12.80 -23.47 5.76
N ARG A 309 -13.40 -24.30 6.63
CA ARG A 309 -12.69 -25.41 7.27
C ARG A 309 -12.28 -26.49 6.28
N ALA A 310 -13.13 -26.83 5.32
CA ALA A 310 -12.78 -27.75 4.24
C ALA A 310 -11.62 -27.20 3.40
N GLU A 311 -11.65 -25.90 3.04
CA GLU A 311 -10.55 -25.22 2.34
C GLU A 311 -9.23 -25.27 3.14
N MET A 312 -9.27 -25.09 4.47
CA MET A 312 -8.09 -25.22 5.34
C MET A 312 -7.56 -26.66 5.43
N ALA A 313 -8.45 -27.65 5.43
CA ALA A 313 -8.05 -29.05 5.43
C ALA A 313 -7.38 -29.45 4.11
N GLU A 314 -7.81 -28.87 2.99
CA GLU A 314 -7.28 -29.15 1.65
C GLU A 314 -5.98 -28.36 1.35
N ASN A 315 -5.98 -27.05 1.59
CA ASN A 315 -4.90 -26.15 1.15
C ASN A 315 -3.87 -25.85 2.25
N GLY A 316 -4.08 -26.40 3.45
CA GLY A 316 -3.28 -26.16 4.63
C GLY A 316 -3.88 -25.08 5.56
N PRO A 317 -3.43 -25.07 6.83
CA PRO A 317 -4.13 -24.35 7.89
C PRO A 317 -3.96 -22.82 7.83
N VAL A 318 -3.03 -22.31 7.03
CA VAL A 318 -2.64 -20.90 7.04
C VAL A 318 -2.44 -20.38 5.62
N THR A 319 -3.10 -19.28 5.29
CA THR A 319 -2.81 -18.49 4.10
C THR A 319 -1.74 -17.43 4.43
N VAL A 320 -0.69 -17.33 3.60
CA VAL A 320 0.31 -16.26 3.73
C VAL A 320 -0.27 -14.96 3.18
N ARG A 321 -0.35 -13.93 4.02
CA ARG A 321 -0.99 -12.65 3.69
C ARG A 321 -0.42 -11.99 2.44
N GLN A 322 0.90 -12.04 2.26
CA GLN A 322 1.59 -11.44 1.12
C GLN A 322 1.21 -12.09 -0.21
N ALA A 323 0.83 -13.38 -0.21
CA ALA A 323 0.41 -14.09 -1.41
C ALA A 323 -0.96 -13.59 -1.95
N LEU A 324 -1.71 -12.83 -1.14
CA LEU A 324 -2.97 -12.23 -1.54
C LEU A 324 -2.79 -10.96 -2.39
N ILE A 325 -1.58 -10.40 -2.47
CA ILE A 325 -1.35 -9.17 -3.23
C ILE A 325 -0.80 -9.54 -4.61
N PRO A 326 -1.56 -9.31 -5.70
CA PRO A 326 -1.12 -9.66 -7.03
C PRO A 326 -0.01 -8.72 -7.53
N PRO A 327 0.82 -9.16 -8.49
CA PRO A 327 1.76 -8.26 -9.17
C PRO A 327 1.04 -7.26 -10.07
N ILE A 328 1.77 -6.22 -10.48
CA ILE A 328 1.34 -5.35 -11.59
C ILE A 328 1.41 -6.15 -12.89
N ALA A 329 0.30 -6.26 -13.62
CA ALA A 329 0.24 -7.14 -14.79
C ALA A 329 0.35 -6.42 -16.15
N LYS A 330 0.19 -5.10 -16.19
CA LYS A 330 0.10 -4.30 -17.42
C LYS A 330 0.75 -2.94 -17.22
N GLY A 331 1.15 -2.27 -18.30
CA GLY A 331 1.66 -0.89 -18.27
C GLY A 331 3.11 -0.80 -18.69
N PHE A 332 3.92 -0.05 -17.95
CA PHE A 332 5.35 0.14 -18.25
C PHE A 332 6.16 -1.03 -17.67
N LEU A 333 6.03 -2.18 -18.31
CA LEU A 333 6.74 -3.42 -18.03
C LEU A 333 7.34 -3.96 -19.34
N ASP A 334 8.44 -4.71 -19.23
CA ASP A 334 8.99 -5.42 -20.37
C ASP A 334 8.06 -6.57 -20.77
N LYS A 335 7.61 -6.58 -22.03
CA LYS A 335 6.67 -7.60 -22.53
C LYS A 335 7.27 -9.00 -22.58
N VAL A 336 8.60 -9.11 -22.56
CA VAL A 336 9.32 -10.38 -22.50
C VAL A 336 9.99 -10.60 -21.14
N GLY A 337 9.64 -9.80 -20.13
CA GLY A 337 10.34 -9.67 -18.84
C GLY A 337 10.20 -10.81 -17.84
N GLY A 338 9.85 -12.02 -18.30
CA GLY A 338 9.69 -13.21 -17.46
C GLY A 338 8.54 -13.11 -16.45
N GLU A 339 8.37 -14.16 -15.65
CA GLU A 339 7.26 -14.28 -14.68
C GLU A 339 7.34 -13.30 -13.50
N LEU A 340 8.52 -12.73 -13.23
CA LEU A 340 8.71 -11.80 -12.12
C LEU A 340 8.44 -10.34 -12.49
N ALA A 341 8.27 -10.00 -13.76
CA ALA A 341 7.91 -8.65 -14.16
C ALA A 341 6.62 -8.21 -13.46
N GLY A 342 6.66 -7.01 -12.86
CA GLY A 342 5.55 -6.45 -12.09
C GLY A 342 5.47 -6.88 -10.62
N THR A 343 6.31 -7.81 -10.17
CA THR A 343 6.48 -8.13 -8.74
C THR A 343 7.43 -7.13 -8.07
N LEU A 344 7.41 -7.08 -6.73
CA LEU A 344 8.41 -6.31 -5.97
C LEU A 344 9.75 -7.05 -5.98
N ALA A 345 10.83 -6.32 -6.26
CA ALA A 345 12.18 -6.86 -6.19
C ALA A 345 12.56 -7.17 -4.73
N PRO A 346 13.07 -8.37 -4.41
CA PRO A 346 13.56 -8.65 -3.07
C PRO A 346 14.68 -7.67 -2.68
N GLN A 347 14.69 -7.26 -1.41
CA GLN A 347 15.65 -6.34 -0.82
C GLN A 347 16.51 -7.09 0.21
N PRO A 348 17.58 -7.78 -0.24
CA PRO A 348 18.49 -8.45 0.66
C PRO A 348 19.29 -7.43 1.49
N ARG A 349 19.74 -7.86 2.66
CA ARG A 349 20.89 -7.21 3.30
C ARG A 349 22.15 -7.55 2.50
N VAL A 350 22.91 -6.52 2.18
CA VAL A 350 24.16 -6.65 1.42
C VAL A 350 25.32 -6.04 2.18
N SER A 351 26.50 -6.64 2.06
CA SER A 351 27.76 -6.11 2.57
C SER A 351 28.56 -5.49 1.44
N ARG A 352 28.97 -4.24 1.62
CA ARG A 352 29.86 -3.50 0.72
C ARG A 352 30.80 -2.65 1.56
N ASP A 353 32.10 -2.67 1.23
CA ASP A 353 33.13 -1.88 1.92
C ASP A 353 33.15 -2.09 3.46
N GLY A 354 32.75 -3.28 3.92
CA GLY A 354 32.66 -3.65 5.34
C GLY A 354 31.36 -3.24 6.04
N GLU A 355 30.42 -2.60 5.35
CA GLU A 355 29.15 -2.15 5.91
C GLU A 355 27.95 -2.95 5.38
N SER A 356 27.00 -3.26 6.27
CA SER A 356 25.75 -3.93 5.93
C SER A 356 24.60 -2.93 5.76
N ARG A 357 23.96 -2.93 4.60
CA ARG A 357 22.82 -2.06 4.25
C ARG A 357 21.76 -2.85 3.48
N LEU A 358 20.57 -2.29 3.26
CA LEU A 358 19.64 -2.87 2.29
C LEU A 358 20.13 -2.56 0.87
N LEU A 359 19.81 -3.43 -0.10
CA LEU A 359 20.27 -3.25 -1.48
C LEU A 359 19.72 -1.94 -2.09
N ASP A 360 18.47 -1.58 -1.83
CA ASP A 360 17.87 -0.33 -2.32
C ASP A 360 18.51 0.94 -1.76
N ASP A 361 19.15 0.90 -0.58
CA ASP A 361 19.94 2.02 -0.06
C ASP A 361 21.16 2.36 -0.95
N LEU A 362 21.57 1.43 -1.81
CA LEU A 362 22.69 1.60 -2.75
C LEU A 362 22.23 1.88 -4.19
N MET A 363 20.92 1.90 -4.45
CA MET A 363 20.34 2.02 -5.78
C MET A 363 19.57 3.34 -5.95
N SER A 364 19.50 3.82 -7.19
CA SER A 364 18.77 5.03 -7.56
C SER A 364 18.23 4.93 -9.00
N GLY A 365 16.99 5.38 -9.21
CA GLY A 365 16.39 5.33 -10.55
C GLY A 365 16.11 3.89 -11.02
N PHE A 366 16.36 3.62 -12.30
CA PHE A 366 16.36 2.25 -12.81
C PHE A 366 17.71 1.59 -12.51
N SER A 367 17.65 0.37 -11.97
CA SER A 367 18.84 -0.36 -11.55
C SER A 367 18.82 -1.78 -12.10
N MET A 368 19.89 -2.17 -12.78
CA MET A 368 20.15 -3.56 -13.13
C MET A 368 20.82 -4.25 -11.95
N VAL A 369 20.35 -5.44 -11.61
CA VAL A 369 20.98 -6.34 -10.62
C VAL A 369 21.27 -7.66 -11.30
N GLN A 370 22.53 -8.08 -11.31
CA GLN A 370 23.02 -9.28 -11.97
C GLN A 370 23.75 -10.20 -10.98
N LEU A 371 23.59 -11.50 -11.15
CA LEU A 371 24.39 -12.49 -10.42
C LEU A 371 25.87 -12.36 -10.78
N ALA A 372 26.73 -12.27 -9.77
CA ALA A 372 28.18 -12.38 -9.89
C ALA A 372 28.65 -13.68 -9.20
N PRO A 373 29.90 -14.13 -9.41
CA PRO A 373 30.41 -15.36 -8.80
C PRO A 373 30.29 -15.38 -7.27
N GLY A 374 29.82 -16.50 -6.72
CA GLY A 374 29.49 -16.66 -5.29
C GLY A 374 28.15 -16.03 -4.93
N ASP A 375 27.99 -15.61 -3.67
CA ASP A 375 26.81 -14.88 -3.21
C ASP A 375 26.95 -13.37 -3.45
N LYS A 376 27.46 -12.99 -4.62
CA LYS A 376 27.71 -11.58 -5.00
C LYS A 376 26.71 -11.11 -6.05
N LEU A 377 26.44 -9.82 -6.00
CA LEU A 377 25.60 -9.11 -6.95
C LEU A 377 26.40 -7.99 -7.60
N LEU A 378 26.32 -7.87 -8.93
CA LEU A 378 26.70 -6.67 -9.66
C LEU A 378 25.44 -5.81 -9.83
N ALA A 379 25.46 -4.60 -9.29
CA ALA A 379 24.40 -3.62 -9.49
C ALA A 379 24.92 -2.47 -10.35
N VAL A 380 24.14 -2.09 -11.35
CA VAL A 380 24.37 -0.91 -12.19
C VAL A 380 23.14 -0.03 -12.07
N THR A 381 23.33 1.19 -11.58
CA THR A 381 22.23 2.11 -11.32
C THR A 381 22.41 3.38 -12.13
N ASN A 382 21.34 3.82 -12.76
CA ASN A 382 21.33 5.05 -13.53
C ASN A 382 20.76 6.16 -12.67
N ASP A 383 21.65 7.03 -12.20
CA ASP A 383 21.24 8.30 -11.61
C ASP A 383 20.79 9.21 -12.76
N LEU A 384 19.48 9.29 -12.91
CA LEU A 384 18.85 10.06 -13.96
C LEU A 384 18.69 11.52 -13.54
N GLU A 385 19.03 11.87 -12.30
CA GLU A 385 19.15 13.27 -11.93
C GLU A 385 20.42 13.91 -12.47
N THR A 386 21.52 13.16 -12.45
CA THR A 386 22.85 13.59 -12.91
C THR A 386 23.18 13.10 -14.32
N GLY A 387 22.46 12.09 -14.84
CA GLY A 387 22.80 11.39 -16.07
C GLY A 387 23.99 10.43 -15.92
N SER A 388 24.42 10.14 -14.69
CA SER A 388 25.56 9.25 -14.43
C SER A 388 25.11 7.81 -14.16
N SER A 389 25.81 6.84 -14.72
CA SER A 389 25.70 5.45 -14.30
C SER A 389 26.75 5.14 -13.23
N THR A 390 26.36 4.43 -12.19
CA THR A 390 27.30 3.89 -11.20
C THR A 390 27.16 2.38 -11.14
N ALA A 391 28.29 1.67 -11.11
CA ALA A 391 28.35 0.22 -11.00
C ALA A 391 29.09 -0.17 -9.72
N PHE A 392 28.59 -1.18 -9.03
CA PHE A 392 29.21 -1.70 -7.83
C PHE A 392 28.92 -3.18 -7.62
N THR A 393 29.82 -3.84 -6.90
CA THR A 393 29.60 -5.21 -6.43
C THR A 393 29.32 -5.20 -4.94
N CYS A 394 28.38 -6.01 -4.50
CA CYS A 394 28.09 -6.23 -3.09
C CYS A 394 27.86 -7.72 -2.82
N HIS A 395 27.99 -8.13 -1.56
CA HIS A 395 27.77 -9.50 -1.12
C HIS A 395 26.38 -9.62 -0.48
N ASP A 396 25.52 -10.49 -1.01
CA ASP A 396 24.22 -10.83 -0.42
C ASP A 396 24.46 -11.68 0.83
N THR A 397 24.37 -11.05 2.00
CA THR A 397 24.84 -11.68 3.26
C THR A 397 23.96 -12.83 3.71
N GLU A 398 22.74 -12.91 3.20
CA GLU A 398 21.75 -13.93 3.58
C GLU A 398 21.48 -14.92 2.44
N GLY A 399 22.07 -14.71 1.26
CA GLY A 399 21.77 -15.48 0.06
C GLY A 399 20.32 -15.34 -0.43
N LEU A 400 19.57 -14.34 0.07
CA LEU A 400 18.14 -14.18 -0.16
C LEU A 400 17.83 -13.93 -1.65
N LEU A 401 18.54 -12.98 -2.25
CA LEU A 401 18.33 -12.60 -3.65
C LEU A 401 19.10 -13.52 -4.58
N THR A 402 20.37 -13.77 -4.27
CA THR A 402 21.23 -14.63 -5.10
C THR A 402 20.73 -16.07 -5.15
N GLY A 403 20.21 -16.60 -4.05
CA GLY A 403 19.56 -17.91 -3.99
C GLY A 403 18.28 -17.92 -4.81
N SER A 404 17.36 -16.98 -4.56
CA SER A 404 16.10 -16.85 -5.31
C SER A 404 16.32 -16.72 -6.83
N MET A 405 17.33 -15.94 -7.25
CA MET A 405 17.71 -15.81 -8.66
C MET A 405 18.23 -17.12 -9.24
N ARG A 406 19.13 -17.83 -8.53
CA ARG A 406 19.66 -19.13 -8.98
C ARG A 406 18.57 -20.19 -9.09
N ASP A 407 17.71 -20.31 -8.08
CA ASP A 407 16.62 -21.29 -8.03
C ASP A 407 15.64 -21.11 -9.18
N ARG A 408 15.46 -19.86 -9.63
CA ARG A 408 14.58 -19.50 -10.77
C ARG A 408 15.31 -19.41 -12.11
N GLY A 409 16.62 -19.67 -12.16
CA GLY A 409 17.43 -19.55 -13.38
C GLY A 409 17.57 -18.12 -13.91
N ILE A 410 17.36 -17.12 -13.06
CA ILE A 410 17.42 -15.69 -13.40
C ILE A 410 18.86 -15.20 -13.24
N LYS A 411 19.45 -14.69 -14.31
CA LYS A 411 20.82 -14.14 -14.28
C LYS A 411 20.87 -12.66 -13.94
N MET A 412 19.82 -11.92 -14.29
CA MET A 412 19.69 -10.50 -14.03
C MET A 412 18.23 -10.07 -13.94
N MET A 413 18.01 -8.91 -13.33
CA MET A 413 16.74 -8.18 -13.36
C MET A 413 16.99 -6.68 -13.47
N ILE A 414 16.01 -5.95 -14.00
CA ILE A 414 15.94 -4.50 -13.93
C ILE A 414 14.85 -4.12 -12.95
N VAL A 415 15.21 -3.33 -11.94
CA VAL A 415 14.33 -2.80 -10.91
C VAL A 415 14.02 -1.33 -11.23
N ARG A 416 12.75 -0.96 -11.12
CA ARG A 416 12.25 0.41 -11.31
C ARG A 416 12.51 1.27 -10.09
N PRO A 417 12.39 2.62 -10.22
CA PRO A 417 12.50 3.53 -9.09
C PRO A 417 11.49 3.28 -7.96
N ASP A 418 10.37 2.59 -8.25
CA ASP A 418 9.34 2.21 -7.27
C ASP A 418 9.52 0.78 -6.72
N GLY A 419 10.67 0.15 -6.94
CA GLY A 419 11.01 -1.19 -6.42
C GLY A 419 10.36 -2.36 -7.17
N VAL A 420 9.63 -2.07 -8.25
CA VAL A 420 8.99 -3.09 -9.09
C VAL A 420 9.99 -3.62 -10.11
N ILE A 421 10.02 -4.93 -10.31
CA ILE A 421 10.79 -5.57 -11.38
C ILE A 421 10.18 -5.17 -12.73
N TRP A 422 10.95 -4.48 -13.57
CA TRP A 422 10.58 -4.18 -14.96
C TRP A 422 10.75 -5.39 -15.88
N SER A 423 11.84 -6.13 -15.69
CA SER A 423 12.20 -7.32 -16.45
C SER A 423 13.11 -8.22 -15.60
N ALA A 424 12.93 -9.54 -15.67
CA ALA A 424 13.81 -10.52 -15.04
C ALA A 424 14.08 -11.67 -16.02
N GLY A 425 15.33 -11.77 -16.50
CA GLY A 425 15.76 -12.72 -17.52
C GLY A 425 16.02 -12.09 -18.89
N GLY A 426 16.46 -12.92 -19.84
CA GLY A 426 16.94 -12.47 -21.16
C GLY A 426 18.44 -12.18 -21.18
N ASP A 427 18.97 -11.88 -22.37
CA ASP A 427 20.33 -11.37 -22.51
C ASP A 427 20.41 -9.92 -21.97
N PRO A 428 21.40 -9.59 -21.12
CA PRO A 428 21.51 -8.25 -20.55
C PRO A 428 21.53 -7.12 -21.56
N VAL A 429 22.20 -7.29 -22.70
CA VAL A 429 22.31 -6.26 -23.73
C VAL A 429 20.92 -6.00 -24.32
N ASP A 430 20.22 -7.07 -24.72
CA ASP A 430 18.87 -6.96 -25.28
C ASP A 430 17.88 -6.30 -24.31
N VAL A 431 17.96 -6.65 -23.02
CA VAL A 431 17.07 -6.10 -21.98
C VAL A 431 17.33 -4.60 -21.79
N ILE A 432 18.60 -4.20 -21.76
CA ILE A 432 19.01 -2.79 -21.64
C ILE A 432 18.59 -1.99 -22.87
N GLU A 433 18.80 -2.50 -24.08
CA GLU A 433 18.37 -1.86 -25.32
C GLU A 433 16.84 -1.65 -25.34
N ARG A 434 16.06 -2.64 -24.91
CA ARG A 434 14.61 -2.49 -24.76
C ARG A 434 14.23 -1.45 -23.72
N LEU A 435 14.95 -1.35 -22.61
CA LEU A 435 14.70 -0.32 -21.61
C LEU A 435 14.93 1.07 -22.22
N TYR A 436 16.06 1.27 -22.90
CA TYR A 436 16.36 2.55 -23.54
C TYR A 436 15.36 2.89 -24.64
N ALA A 437 14.96 1.92 -25.47
CA ALA A 437 13.93 2.12 -26.49
C ALA A 437 12.55 2.48 -25.90
N ALA A 438 12.28 2.11 -24.65
CA ALA A 438 11.07 2.50 -23.94
C ALA A 438 11.09 3.97 -23.46
N PHE A 439 12.24 4.63 -23.49
CA PHE A 439 12.41 6.06 -23.23
C PHE A 439 12.68 6.83 -24.53
N THR A 440 12.09 8.00 -24.69
CA THR A 440 12.03 8.73 -25.98
C THR A 440 13.29 9.51 -26.33
N LYS A 441 14.37 9.41 -25.55
CA LYS A 441 15.66 10.00 -25.91
C LYS A 441 16.79 8.97 -25.76
N PRO A 442 17.69 8.87 -26.76
CA PRO A 442 18.96 8.20 -26.53
C PRO A 442 19.65 8.89 -25.36
N VAL A 443 20.17 8.10 -24.42
CA VAL A 443 21.19 8.56 -23.48
C VAL A 443 22.29 9.23 -24.32
N PRO A 444 22.81 10.40 -23.94
CA PRO A 444 23.98 10.96 -24.62
C PRO A 444 25.05 9.87 -24.77
N GLU A 445 25.69 9.78 -25.94
CA GLU A 445 26.65 8.74 -26.37
C GLU A 445 27.94 8.62 -25.52
N SER A 446 27.87 8.88 -24.22
CA SER A 446 28.97 8.78 -23.29
C SER A 446 28.47 8.21 -21.96
N CYS A 447 28.33 6.89 -21.90
CA CYS A 447 28.61 6.15 -20.68
C CYS A 447 29.73 5.15 -21.00
N PRO A 448 30.79 5.07 -20.16
CA PRO A 448 31.97 4.24 -20.41
C PRO A 448 31.71 2.74 -20.40
#